data_AF-A0A920SI35-F1
#
_entry.id   AF-A0A920SI35-F1
#
_cell.length_a   1.000
_cell.length_b   1.000
_cell.length_c   1.000
_cell.angle_alpha   90.00
_cell.angle_beta   90.00
_cell.angle_gamma   90.00
#
_symmetry.space_group_name_H-M   'P 1'
#
loop_
_entity.id
_entity.type
_entity.pdbx_description
1 polymer ?
#
loop_
_entity_poly.entity_id
_entity_poly.type
_entity_poly.pdbx_seq_one_letter_code
_entity_poly.pdbx_strand_id
1 'polypeptide(L)'
;MCSRLLQANPKHRADIALQEAQTICDEDVGNNACIGAHGETVFVEHWRAKGGTVRLTYLHTATLVWVATVDWGTALAPVFKAHDAGIPIHVWVDETRPRNQGGRPYCLGTEGTRRPTYGYR
;
A
#
# COMPACT_ATOMS: atom_id res chain seq x y z
N MET A 1 18.45 -13.51 -11.29
CA MET A 1 17.89 -12.77 -12.43
C MET A 1 18.91 -12.53 -13.56
N CYS A 2 19.98 -11.74 -13.36
CA CYS A 2 20.94 -11.42 -14.45
C CYS A 2 21.65 -12.63 -15.10
N SER A 3 22.04 -13.64 -14.32
CA SER A 3 22.66 -14.86 -14.87
C SER A 3 21.74 -15.64 -15.81
N ARG A 4 20.43 -15.73 -15.48
CA ARG A 4 19.39 -16.41 -16.27
C ARG A 4 19.18 -15.74 -17.63
N LEU A 5 19.18 -14.40 -17.65
CA LEU A 5 19.04 -13.62 -18.89
C LEU A 5 20.28 -13.71 -19.79
N LEU A 6 21.48 -13.65 -19.20
CA LEU A 6 22.73 -13.73 -19.95
C LEU A 6 22.95 -15.11 -20.60
N GLN A 7 22.47 -16.17 -19.95
CA GLN A 7 22.53 -17.54 -20.47
C GLN A 7 21.45 -17.86 -21.52
N ALA A 8 20.40 -17.06 -21.62
CA ALA A 8 19.35 -17.24 -22.61
C ALA A 8 19.79 -16.83 -24.03
N ASN A 9 19.19 -17.46 -25.04
CA ASN A 9 19.37 -17.08 -26.45
C ASN A 9 19.07 -15.59 -26.63
N PRO A 10 19.98 -14.79 -27.25
CA PRO A 10 19.79 -13.36 -27.45
C PRO A 10 18.42 -12.94 -28.01
N LYS A 11 17.83 -13.76 -28.90
CA LYS A 11 16.52 -13.48 -29.50
C LYS A 11 15.36 -13.53 -28.50
N HIS A 12 15.47 -14.29 -27.41
CA HIS A 12 14.41 -14.45 -26.41
C HIS A 12 14.64 -13.63 -25.14
N ARG A 13 15.78 -12.93 -25.01
CA ARG A 13 16.13 -12.21 -23.78
C ARG A 13 15.11 -11.13 -23.42
N ALA A 14 14.58 -10.42 -24.41
CA ALA A 14 13.59 -9.37 -24.20
C ALA A 14 12.28 -9.94 -23.60
N ASP A 15 11.75 -11.01 -24.19
CA ASP A 15 10.52 -11.65 -23.70
C ASP A 15 10.71 -12.22 -22.30
N ILE A 16 11.85 -12.86 -22.05
CA ILE A 16 12.17 -13.42 -20.72
C ILE A 16 12.30 -12.31 -19.68
N ALA A 17 12.89 -11.17 -20.03
CA ALA A 17 13.03 -10.03 -19.14
C ALA A 17 11.67 -9.38 -18.84
N LEU A 18 10.81 -9.25 -19.84
CA LEU A 18 9.45 -8.76 -19.67
C LEU A 18 8.63 -9.67 -18.74
N GLN A 19 8.69 -10.99 -18.98
CA GLN A 19 8.00 -11.96 -18.14
C GLN A 19 8.47 -11.87 -16.69
N GLU A 20 9.78 -11.77 -16.46
CA GLU A 20 10.31 -11.62 -15.09
C GLU A 20 9.89 -10.30 -14.45
N ALA A 21 9.88 -9.20 -15.20
CA ALA A 21 9.40 -7.92 -14.69
C ALA A 21 7.93 -7.99 -14.27
N GLN A 22 7.09 -8.69 -15.04
CA GLN A 22 5.69 -8.96 -14.69
C GLN A 22 5.59 -9.81 -13.42
N THR A 23 6.38 -10.89 -13.31
CA THR A 23 6.42 -11.71 -12.10
C THR A 23 6.78 -10.87 -10.87
N ILE A 24 7.79 -9.99 -10.95
CA ILE A 24 8.17 -9.10 -9.84
C ILE A 24 7.00 -8.18 -9.46
N CYS A 25 6.28 -7.64 -10.44
CA CYS A 25 5.10 -6.82 -10.18
C CYS A 25 4.02 -7.62 -9.45
N ASP A 26 3.70 -8.83 -9.92
CA ASP A 26 2.69 -9.69 -9.30
C ASP A 26 3.10 -10.12 -7.88
N GLU A 27 4.38 -10.40 -7.66
CA GLU A 27 4.95 -10.69 -6.34
C GLU A 27 4.83 -9.49 -5.39
N ASP A 28 5.12 -8.27 -5.85
CA ASP A 28 4.95 -7.05 -5.05
C ASP A 28 3.48 -6.85 -4.64
N VAL A 29 2.54 -6.99 -5.58
CA VAL A 29 1.10 -6.93 -5.31
C VAL A 29 0.70 -7.97 -4.27
N GLY A 30 1.15 -9.22 -4.44
CA GLY A 30 0.86 -10.32 -3.52
C GLY A 30 1.42 -10.06 -2.11
N ASN A 31 2.68 -9.64 -2.01
CA ASN A 31 3.33 -9.33 -0.75
C ASN A 31 2.63 -8.18 -0.01
N ASN A 32 2.31 -7.10 -0.71
CA ASN A 32 1.62 -5.95 -0.13
C ASN A 32 0.18 -6.29 0.28
N ALA A 33 -0.52 -7.12 -0.49
CA ALA A 33 -1.83 -7.65 -0.10
C ALA A 33 -1.74 -8.50 1.19
N CYS A 34 -0.70 -9.33 1.33
CA CYS A 34 -0.45 -10.12 2.54
C CYS A 34 -0.12 -9.23 3.74
N ILE A 35 0.74 -8.22 3.57
CA ILE A 35 1.02 -7.19 4.61
C ILE A 35 -0.29 -6.55 5.06
N GLY A 36 -1.15 -6.19 4.10
CA GLY A 36 -2.48 -5.66 4.38
C GLY A 36 -3.32 -6.60 5.24
N ALA A 37 -3.40 -7.87 4.86
CA ALA A 37 -4.23 -8.86 5.57
C ALA A 37 -3.74 -9.11 6.99
N HIS A 38 -2.42 -9.18 7.18
CA HIS A 38 -1.83 -9.32 8.51
C HIS A 38 -2.00 -8.07 9.36
N GLY A 39 -1.84 -6.88 8.79
CA GLY A 39 -2.04 -5.65 9.55
C GLY A 39 -3.50 -5.36 9.88
N GLU A 40 -4.44 -5.78 9.01
CA GLU A 40 -5.88 -5.66 9.26
C GLU A 40 -6.28 -6.31 10.59
N THR A 41 -5.70 -7.48 10.93
CA THR A 41 -6.03 -8.15 12.19
C THR A 41 -5.71 -7.26 13.39
N VAL A 42 -4.61 -6.51 13.35
CA VAL A 42 -4.23 -5.55 14.40
C VAL A 42 -5.27 -4.43 14.54
N PHE A 43 -5.77 -3.89 13.42
CA PHE A 43 -6.82 -2.87 13.45
C PHE A 43 -8.14 -3.42 14.00
N VAL A 44 -8.56 -4.61 13.54
CA VAL A 44 -9.78 -5.29 14.00
C VAL A 44 -9.72 -5.56 15.50
N GLU A 45 -8.63 -6.15 15.98
CA GLU A 45 -8.43 -6.47 17.39
C GLU A 45 -8.43 -5.20 18.25
N HIS A 46 -7.70 -4.16 17.82
CA HIS A 46 -7.65 -2.90 18.55
C HIS A 46 -9.01 -2.19 18.58
N TRP A 47 -9.76 -2.21 17.48
CA TRP A 47 -11.10 -1.64 17.41
C TRP A 47 -12.09 -2.37 18.32
N ARG A 48 -12.06 -3.70 18.32
CA ARG A 48 -12.88 -4.54 19.21
C ARG A 48 -12.53 -4.31 20.67
N ALA A 49 -11.25 -4.18 21.02
CA ALA A 49 -10.81 -3.86 22.38
C ALA A 49 -11.35 -2.50 22.86
N LYS A 50 -11.70 -1.58 21.94
CA LYS A 50 -12.39 -0.31 22.22
C LYS A 50 -13.92 -0.38 22.13
N GLY A 51 -14.49 -1.58 22.14
CA GLY A 51 -15.93 -1.80 22.13
C GLY A 51 -16.58 -1.74 20.74
N GLY A 52 -15.80 -1.69 19.65
CA GLY A 52 -16.34 -1.83 18.29
C GLY A 52 -17.27 -0.70 17.83
N THR A 53 -17.13 0.49 18.42
CA THR A 53 -17.96 1.66 18.06
C THR A 53 -17.13 2.93 17.84
N VAL A 54 -15.91 2.96 18.37
CA VAL A 54 -15.03 4.12 18.31
C VAL A 54 -14.25 4.14 16.98
N ARG A 55 -14.20 5.30 16.32
CA ARG A 55 -13.34 5.52 15.14
C ARG A 55 -11.86 5.39 15.52
N LEU A 56 -11.10 4.62 14.75
CA LEU A 56 -9.65 4.56 14.90
C LEU A 56 -8.97 5.74 14.20
N THR A 57 -7.86 6.19 14.77
CA THR A 57 -7.01 7.23 14.18
C THR A 57 -5.63 6.63 13.90
N TYR A 58 -5.15 6.78 12.67
CA TYR A 58 -3.84 6.33 12.22
C TYR A 58 -3.01 7.54 11.76
N LEU A 59 -1.75 7.63 12.16
CA LEU A 59 -0.82 8.67 11.70
C LEU A 59 0.19 8.06 10.75
N HIS A 60 0.28 8.62 9.55
CA HIS A 60 1.21 8.22 8.51
C HIS A 60 2.14 9.38 8.14
N THR A 61 3.41 9.10 7.91
CA THR A 61 4.44 10.13 7.71
C THR A 61 5.17 10.02 6.37
N ALA A 62 4.76 9.13 5.47
CA ALA A 62 5.49 8.85 4.23
C ALA A 62 4.62 8.95 2.97
N THR A 63 5.27 8.77 1.81
CA THR A 63 4.61 8.73 0.50
C THR A 63 3.58 7.60 0.48
N LEU A 64 2.39 7.91 -0.03
CA LEU A 64 1.29 6.95 -0.10
C LEU A 64 1.47 5.95 -1.27
N VAL A 65 0.77 4.84 -1.11
CA VAL A 65 0.86 3.54 -1.78
C VAL A 65 1.22 3.51 -3.26
N TRP A 66 0.40 4.13 -4.12
CA TRP A 66 0.35 3.82 -5.55
C TRP A 66 1.54 4.37 -6.35
N VAL A 67 2.34 5.22 -5.71
CA VAL A 67 3.58 5.77 -6.28
C VAL A 67 4.82 5.07 -5.70
N ALA A 68 4.66 4.36 -4.58
CA ALA A 68 5.75 3.72 -3.85
C ALA A 68 5.86 2.21 -4.12
N THR A 69 4.74 1.55 -4.45
CA THR A 69 4.63 0.13 -4.75
C THR A 69 3.70 -0.10 -5.94
N VAL A 70 3.68 -1.30 -6.49
CA VAL A 70 2.82 -1.64 -7.64
C VAL A 70 1.34 -1.54 -7.28
N ASP A 71 0.95 -2.11 -6.13
CA ASP A 71 -0.42 -1.99 -5.60
C ASP A 71 -0.44 -2.25 -4.07
N TRP A 72 -1.58 -1.98 -3.43
CA TRP A 72 -1.91 -2.10 -1.99
C TRP A 72 -1.08 -1.25 -1.04
N GLY A 73 0.24 -1.18 -1.26
CA GLY A 73 1.19 -0.49 -0.42
C GLY A 73 1.58 -1.32 0.78
N THR A 74 2.51 -0.79 1.56
CA THR A 74 2.98 -1.48 2.77
C THR A 74 2.18 -1.01 3.97
N ALA A 75 2.55 0.13 4.54
CA ALA A 75 1.98 0.66 5.79
C ALA A 75 0.48 0.99 5.71
N LEU A 76 -0.06 1.21 4.51
CA LEU A 76 -1.46 1.60 4.29
C LEU A 76 -2.34 0.48 3.75
N ALA A 77 -1.77 -0.62 3.27
CA ALA A 77 -2.58 -1.78 2.90
C ALA A 77 -3.47 -2.25 4.06
N PRO A 78 -2.99 -2.31 5.32
CA PRO A 78 -3.84 -2.64 6.46
C PRO A 78 -5.00 -1.66 6.66
N VAL A 79 -4.76 -0.38 6.41
CA VAL A 79 -5.76 0.69 6.56
C VAL A 79 -6.85 0.53 5.50
N PHE A 80 -6.49 0.25 4.25
CA PHE A 80 -7.46 0.00 3.19
C PHE A 80 -8.29 -1.25 3.47
N LYS A 81 -7.66 -2.36 3.87
CA LYS A 81 -8.41 -3.59 4.19
C LYS A 81 -9.33 -3.42 5.39
N ALA A 82 -8.87 -2.79 6.46
CA ALA A 82 -9.70 -2.53 7.63
C ALA A 82 -10.87 -1.57 7.31
N HIS A 83 -10.65 -0.57 6.45
CA HIS A 83 -11.72 0.28 5.93
C HIS A 83 -12.74 -0.53 5.12
N ASP A 84 -12.28 -1.40 4.21
CA ASP A 84 -13.15 -2.27 3.41
C ASP A 84 -13.92 -3.28 4.27
N ALA A 85 -13.37 -3.67 5.42
CA ALA A 85 -14.06 -4.45 6.45
C ALA A 85 -15.08 -3.63 7.28
N GLY A 86 -15.28 -2.35 6.95
CA GLY A 86 -16.25 -1.46 7.60
C GLY A 86 -15.78 -0.83 8.90
N ILE A 87 -14.49 -0.94 9.23
CA ILE A 87 -13.95 -0.28 10.44
C ILE A 87 -13.83 1.23 10.15
N PRO A 88 -14.42 2.09 10.99
CA PRO A 88 -14.29 3.53 10.83
C PRO A 88 -12.85 3.95 11.16
N ILE A 89 -12.08 4.35 10.13
CA ILE A 89 -10.70 4.80 10.26
C ILE A 89 -10.55 6.23 9.73
N HIS A 90 -9.80 7.03 10.49
CA HIS A 90 -9.29 8.34 10.08
C HIS A 90 -7.77 8.30 9.99
N VAL A 91 -7.20 8.86 8.93
CA VAL A 91 -5.77 8.89 8.67
C VAL A 91 -5.27 10.33 8.66
N TRP A 92 -4.33 10.63 9.56
CA TRP A 92 -3.53 11.85 9.49
C TRP A 92 -2.29 11.59 8.64
N VAL A 93 -2.00 12.51 7.74
CA VAL A 93 -0.79 12.46 6.91
C VAL A 93 0.07 13.68 7.22
N ASP A 94 1.31 13.42 7.64
CA ASP A 94 2.34 14.46 7.80
C ASP A 94 2.89 14.85 6.42
N GLU A 95 3.33 16.09 6.23
CA GLU A 95 3.86 16.55 4.95
C GLU A 95 5.15 15.82 4.53
N THR A 96 5.96 15.33 5.48
CA THR A 96 7.28 14.69 5.22
C THR A 96 8.33 15.67 4.64
N ARG A 97 8.75 16.67 5.42
CA ARG A 97 9.82 17.60 5.00
C ARG A 97 11.16 16.90 4.75
N PRO A 98 12.01 17.45 3.84
CA PRO A 98 11.78 18.62 2.98
C PRO A 98 11.17 18.30 1.61
N ARG A 99 11.00 17.01 1.26
CA ARG A 99 10.52 16.60 -0.07
C ARG A 99 9.00 16.69 -0.22
N ASN A 100 8.31 16.89 0.90
CA ASN A 100 6.86 17.03 1.02
C ASN A 100 6.13 15.83 0.40
N GLN A 101 6.58 14.63 0.73
CA GLN A 101 6.01 13.42 0.15
C GLN A 101 4.56 13.24 0.59
N GLY A 102 4.19 13.42 1.85
CA GLY A 102 2.80 13.30 2.29
C GLY A 102 1.91 14.48 1.91
N GLY A 103 2.50 15.67 1.69
CA GLY A 103 1.76 16.90 1.33
C GLY A 103 1.34 17.03 -0.13
N ARG A 104 1.64 16.04 -0.99
CA ARG A 104 1.33 16.09 -2.42
C ARG A 104 -0.07 15.53 -2.75
N PRO A 105 -0.78 16.09 -3.74
CA PRO A 105 -2.17 15.75 -4.03
C PRO A 105 -2.37 14.31 -4.54
N TYR A 106 -1.38 13.76 -5.26
CA TYR A 106 -1.43 12.37 -5.72
C TYR A 106 -1.26 11.35 -4.59
N CYS A 107 -0.80 11.79 -3.43
CA CYS A 107 -0.56 10.89 -2.32
C CYS A 107 -1.89 10.34 -1.82
N LEU A 108 -2.93 11.16 -1.67
CA LEU A 108 -4.22 10.68 -1.16
C LEU A 108 -4.93 9.69 -2.12
N GLY A 109 -4.36 9.41 -3.30
CA GLY A 109 -4.96 8.66 -4.41
C GLY A 109 -5.93 9.54 -5.20
N THR A 110 -6.29 9.17 -6.42
CA THR A 110 -7.25 9.94 -7.26
C THR A 110 -8.50 9.17 -7.69
N GLU A 111 -8.76 7.96 -7.18
CA GLU A 111 -9.99 7.22 -7.53
C GLU A 111 -10.90 6.88 -6.33
N GLY A 112 -12.17 6.63 -6.66
CA GLY A 112 -13.36 6.90 -5.87
C GLY A 112 -13.71 5.93 -4.74
N THR A 113 -14.57 6.43 -3.86
CA THR A 113 -15.46 5.72 -2.90
C THR A 113 -14.88 4.71 -1.89
N ARG A 114 -13.61 4.31 -1.96
CA ARG A 114 -12.95 3.39 -0.99
C ARG A 114 -11.90 4.10 -0.15
N ARG A 115 -12.26 5.21 0.50
CA ARG A 115 -11.28 5.98 1.28
C ARG A 115 -11.64 6.10 2.75
N PRO A 116 -10.67 5.79 3.65
CA PRO A 116 -10.68 6.34 4.98
C PRO A 116 -10.82 7.86 4.92
N THR A 117 -11.32 8.45 6.00
CA THR A 117 -11.29 9.91 6.12
C THR A 117 -9.84 10.37 6.30
N TYR A 118 -9.38 11.36 5.53
CA TYR A 118 -8.03 11.89 5.62
C TYR A 118 -7.99 13.29 6.22
N GLY A 119 -6.90 13.62 6.90
CA GLY A 119 -6.57 14.96 7.36
C GLY A 119 -5.06 15.23 7.23
N TYR A 120 -4.71 16.50 7.06
CA TYR A 120 -3.31 16.95 7.10
C TYR A 120 -2.99 17.48 8.49
N ARG A 121 -1.84 17.10 9.03
CA ARG A 121 -1.31 17.65 10.27
C ARG A 121 -0.10 18.52 10.02
#